data_AF-A0A7S3AWP8-F1
#
_entry.id   AF-A0A7S3AWP8-F1
#
_cell.length_a   1.000
_cell.length_b   1.000
_cell.length_c   1.000
_cell.angle_alpha   90.00
_cell.angle_beta   90.00
_cell.angle_gamma   90.00
#
_symmetry.space_group_name_H-M   'P 1'
#
loop_
_entity.id
_entity.type
_entity.pdbx_description
1 polymer ?
#
loop_
_entity_poly.entity_id
_entity_poly.type
_entity_poly.pdbx_seq_one_letter_code
_entity_poly.pdbx_strand_id
1 'polypeptide(L)'
;YEYIATHGCSSAPDAPPPKRMGLYAESSGGALATSLLLRRKSAGASLPVACVMVSPWLDLSCSGGSFIVHEAYDLVLQKQRMVGIASAYLGGGSGDADASPLLQPPESFAGLPPTLIHVGDTEVLLDDARSFAESAALQGSDVTVKEWSGVLHA
;
A
#
# COMPACT_ATOMS: atom_id res chain seq x y z
N TYR A 1 10.22 -8.51 -6.70
CA TYR A 1 9.23 -9.24 -7.52
C TYR A 1 9.89 -9.89 -8.74
N GLU A 2 10.42 -9.12 -9.70
CA GLU A 2 10.99 -9.68 -10.95
C GLU A 2 12.04 -10.76 -10.73
N TYR A 3 12.95 -10.53 -9.79
CA TYR A 3 13.96 -11.52 -9.45
C TYR A 3 13.35 -12.89 -9.11
N ILE A 4 12.33 -12.91 -8.24
CA ILE A 4 11.63 -14.14 -7.82
C ILE A 4 10.79 -14.72 -8.97
N ALA A 5 10.14 -13.87 -9.76
CA ALA A 5 9.35 -14.29 -10.92
C ALA A 5 10.20 -14.99 -12.00
N THR A 6 11.50 -14.68 -12.07
CA THR A 6 12.44 -15.27 -13.03
C THR A 6 13.24 -16.43 -12.44
N HIS A 7 13.66 -16.34 -11.17
CA HIS A 7 14.64 -17.26 -10.58
C HIS A 7 14.04 -18.25 -9.58
N GLY A 8 12.75 -18.12 -9.24
CA GLY A 8 12.13 -19.02 -8.29
C GLY A 8 12.29 -18.61 -6.82
N CYS A 9 11.71 -19.42 -5.92
CA CYS A 9 11.78 -19.24 -4.47
C CYS A 9 12.66 -20.29 -3.77
N SER A 10 13.29 -21.18 -4.52
CA SER A 10 14.09 -22.28 -3.98
C SER A 10 15.57 -22.00 -4.16
N SER A 11 16.37 -22.37 -3.16
CA SER A 11 17.83 -22.43 -3.29
C SER A 11 18.30 -23.59 -4.17
N ALA A 12 17.41 -24.49 -4.58
CA ALA A 12 17.72 -25.57 -5.49
C ALA A 12 17.88 -25.02 -6.93
N PRO A 13 19.00 -25.31 -7.62
CA PRO A 13 19.34 -24.70 -8.90
C PRO A 13 18.33 -24.98 -10.04
N ASP A 14 17.52 -26.04 -9.93
CA ASP A 14 16.57 -26.47 -10.97
C ASP A 14 15.09 -26.16 -10.65
N ALA A 15 14.81 -25.42 -9.57
CA ALA A 15 13.43 -25.14 -9.22
C ALA A 15 12.78 -24.18 -10.23
N PRO A 16 11.63 -24.53 -10.83
CA PRO A 16 10.97 -23.67 -11.79
C PRO A 16 10.44 -22.39 -11.11
N PRO A 17 10.29 -21.29 -11.86
CA PRO A 17 9.70 -20.08 -11.31
C PRO A 17 8.26 -20.32 -10.80
N PRO A 18 7.84 -19.61 -9.73
CA PRO A 18 6.50 -19.77 -9.18
C PRO A 18 5.43 -19.37 -10.21
N LYS A 19 4.41 -20.22 -10.35
CA LYS A 19 3.27 -19.96 -11.26
C LYS A 19 2.26 -18.96 -10.68
N ARG A 20 2.26 -18.74 -9.37
CA ARG A 20 1.38 -17.79 -8.67
C ARG A 20 2.17 -17.13 -7.55
N MET A 21 2.15 -15.80 -7.51
CA MET A 21 2.79 -15.02 -6.45
C MET A 21 1.78 -14.04 -5.88
N GLY A 22 1.69 -13.95 -4.56
CA GLY A 22 0.97 -12.89 -3.86
C GLY A 22 1.94 -11.84 -3.34
N LEU A 23 1.43 -10.64 -3.09
CA LEU A 23 2.14 -9.61 -2.33
C LEU A 23 1.56 -9.52 -0.92
N TYR A 24 2.45 -9.38 0.06
CA TYR A 24 2.12 -8.96 1.41
C TYR A 24 2.94 -7.70 1.70
N ALA A 25 2.32 -6.71 2.30
CA ALA A 25 2.97 -5.46 2.65
C ALA A 25 2.37 -4.85 3.92
N GLU A 26 3.16 -4.02 4.58
CA GLU A 26 2.83 -3.43 5.87
C GLU A 26 3.31 -1.99 5.92
N SER A 27 2.50 -1.08 6.48
CA SER A 27 2.87 0.32 6.68
C SER A 27 3.34 0.98 5.37
N SER A 28 4.55 1.55 5.32
CA SER A 28 5.18 2.12 4.12
C SER A 28 5.37 1.11 2.99
N GLY A 29 5.41 -0.18 3.30
CA GLY A 29 5.37 -1.25 2.29
C GLY A 29 4.10 -1.22 1.45
N GLY A 30 2.98 -0.71 1.98
CA GLY A 30 1.73 -0.51 1.25
C GLY A 30 1.92 0.41 0.04
N ALA A 31 2.62 1.55 0.21
CA ALA A 31 2.96 2.43 -0.88
C ALA A 31 3.82 1.71 -1.92
N LEU A 32 4.86 1.00 -1.47
CA LEU A 32 5.76 0.25 -2.35
C LEU A 32 5.01 -0.83 -3.14
N ALA A 33 4.14 -1.60 -2.49
CA ALA A 33 3.36 -2.66 -3.12
C ALA A 33 2.38 -2.09 -4.15
N THR A 34 1.68 -1.00 -3.80
CA THR A 34 0.74 -0.35 -4.71
C THR A 34 1.48 0.24 -5.92
N SER A 35 2.56 0.99 -5.72
CA SER A 35 3.38 1.52 -6.81
C SER A 35 3.97 0.44 -7.69
N LEU A 36 4.40 -0.70 -7.12
CA LEU A 36 4.81 -1.86 -7.89
C LEU A 36 3.68 -2.38 -8.77
N LEU A 37 2.47 -2.57 -8.22
CA LEU A 37 1.31 -3.02 -8.99
C LEU A 37 0.99 -2.07 -10.15
N LEU A 38 0.96 -0.76 -9.88
CA LEU A 38 0.71 0.27 -10.88
C LEU A 38 1.74 0.25 -12.01
N ARG A 39 3.04 0.23 -11.66
CA ARG A 39 4.13 0.17 -12.65
C ARG A 39 4.11 -1.11 -13.47
N ARG A 40 3.78 -2.26 -12.87
CA ARG A 40 3.67 -3.52 -13.61
C ARG A 40 2.49 -3.51 -14.57
N LYS A 41 1.35 -3.02 -14.10
CA LYS A 41 0.13 -2.90 -14.91
C LYS A 41 0.35 -1.98 -16.11
N SER A 42 0.96 -0.81 -15.90
CA SER A 42 1.25 0.13 -16.98
C SER A 42 2.26 -0.41 -18.00
N ALA A 43 3.18 -1.27 -17.56
CA ALA A 43 4.12 -1.97 -18.43
C ALA A 43 3.52 -3.21 -19.15
N GLY A 44 2.25 -3.54 -18.93
CA GLY A 44 1.61 -4.76 -19.46
C GLY A 44 2.21 -6.06 -18.92
N ALA A 45 2.90 -5.99 -17.77
CA ALA A 45 3.53 -7.14 -17.14
C ALA A 45 2.53 -7.96 -16.32
N SER A 46 2.87 -9.23 -16.06
CA SER A 46 2.04 -10.10 -15.20
C SER A 46 1.91 -9.53 -13.79
N LEU A 47 0.69 -9.46 -13.27
CA LEU A 47 0.41 -9.02 -11.91
C LEU A 47 0.51 -10.19 -10.91
N PRO A 48 0.79 -9.91 -9.63
CA PRO A 48 0.55 -10.87 -8.56
C PRO A 48 -0.91 -11.33 -8.56
N VAL A 49 -1.17 -12.53 -8.05
CA VAL A 49 -2.54 -13.09 -8.01
C VAL A 49 -3.43 -12.45 -6.94
N ALA A 50 -2.82 -11.81 -5.94
CA ALA A 50 -3.49 -11.08 -4.87
C ALA A 50 -2.50 -10.15 -4.16
N CYS A 51 -3.03 -9.14 -3.46
CA CYS A 51 -2.27 -8.28 -2.56
C CYS A 51 -2.92 -8.27 -1.17
N VAL A 52 -2.11 -8.35 -0.12
CA VAL A 52 -2.54 -8.12 1.26
C VAL A 52 -1.75 -6.96 1.82
N MET A 53 -2.43 -5.96 2.37
CA MET A 53 -1.81 -4.83 3.04
C MET A 53 -2.27 -4.75 4.49
N VAL A 54 -1.35 -4.45 5.39
CA VAL A 54 -1.63 -4.17 6.80
C VAL A 54 -1.25 -2.73 7.10
N SER A 55 -2.22 -1.95 7.54
CA SER A 55 -2.09 -0.55 7.91
C SER A 55 -1.32 0.27 6.88
N PRO A 56 -1.74 0.29 5.60
CA PRO A 56 -0.92 0.83 4.53
C PRO A 56 -0.80 2.36 4.61
N TRP A 57 0.44 2.87 4.57
CA TRP A 57 0.71 4.29 4.36
C TRP A 57 0.85 4.52 2.86
N LEU A 58 -0.08 5.28 2.27
CA LEU A 58 -0.25 5.46 0.82
C LEU A 58 -0.22 6.93 0.38
N ASP A 59 -0.29 7.88 1.30
CA ASP A 59 -0.09 9.31 1.07
C ASP A 59 0.95 9.90 2.03
N LEU A 60 2.15 10.17 1.50
CA LEU A 60 3.25 10.73 2.30
C LEU A 60 3.00 12.17 2.74
N SER A 61 1.99 12.86 2.20
CA SER A 61 1.62 14.20 2.67
C SER A 61 0.91 14.20 4.04
N CYS A 62 0.50 13.02 4.53
CA CYS A 62 -0.20 12.85 5.81
C CYS A 62 -1.45 13.75 5.91
N SER A 63 -2.20 13.81 4.81
CA SER A 63 -3.32 14.75 4.63
C SER A 63 -4.68 14.20 5.09
N GLY A 64 -4.79 12.88 5.30
CA GLY A 64 -6.02 12.22 5.76
C GLY A 64 -6.54 12.78 7.09
N GLY A 65 -7.87 12.80 7.25
CA GLY A 65 -8.52 13.31 8.46
C GLY A 65 -8.19 12.50 9.72
N SER A 66 -7.96 11.20 9.57
CA SER A 66 -7.52 10.28 10.63
C SER A 66 -6.17 10.66 11.24
N PHE A 67 -5.27 11.32 10.50
CA PHE A 67 -4.05 11.92 11.08
C PHE A 67 -4.33 13.04 12.09
N ILE A 68 -5.55 13.60 12.11
CA ILE A 68 -5.98 14.62 13.08
C ILE A 68 -6.85 13.96 14.16
N VAL A 69 -7.87 13.21 13.76
CA VAL A 69 -8.85 12.63 14.69
C VAL A 69 -8.21 11.56 15.57
N HIS A 70 -7.22 10.82 15.06
CA HIS A 70 -6.60 9.71 15.77
C HIS A 70 -5.22 10.02 16.36
N GLU A 71 -4.70 11.24 16.19
CA GLU A 71 -3.35 11.61 16.67
C GLU A 71 -3.14 11.35 18.17
N ALA A 72 -4.19 11.53 18.98
CA ALA A 72 -4.15 11.29 20.42
C ALA A 72 -4.13 9.79 20.81
N TYR A 73 -4.56 8.91 19.91
CA TYR A 73 -4.69 7.47 20.15
C TYR A 73 -3.52 6.69 19.55
N ASP A 74 -2.90 7.22 18.49
CA ASP A 74 -1.74 6.63 17.83
C ASP A 74 -0.43 7.18 18.41
N LEU A 75 0.06 6.50 19.46
CA LEU A 75 1.30 6.85 20.15
C LEU A 75 2.56 6.52 19.32
N VAL A 76 2.42 5.73 18.25
CA VAL A 76 3.54 5.26 17.42
C VAL A 76 3.72 6.17 16.20
N LEU A 77 2.62 6.51 15.52
CA LEU A 77 2.63 7.25 14.25
C LEU A 77 2.17 8.70 14.40
N GLN A 78 2.76 9.42 15.35
CA GLN A 78 2.53 10.86 15.51
C GLN A 78 2.78 11.62 14.18
N LYS A 79 1.86 12.51 13.79
CA LYS A 79 1.89 13.17 12.47
C LYS A 79 3.22 13.87 12.17
N GLN A 80 3.77 14.60 13.14
CA GLN A 80 5.05 15.29 12.96
C GLN A 80 6.21 14.33 12.64
N ARG A 81 6.23 13.15 13.27
CA ARG A 81 7.22 12.11 12.99
C ARG A 81 7.08 11.60 11.56
N MET A 82 5.83 11.31 11.15
CA MET A 82 5.53 10.81 9.81
C MET A 82 5.93 11.79 8.71
N VAL A 83 5.65 13.09 8.91
CA VAL A 83 6.10 14.16 7.99
C VAL A 83 7.64 14.23 7.91
N GLY A 84 8.34 14.05 9.03
CA GLY A 84 9.80 13.97 9.05
C GLY A 84 10.35 12.78 8.24
N ILE A 85 9.73 11.60 8.40
CA ILE A 85 10.08 10.39 7.63
C ILE A 85 9.80 10.60 6.14
N ALA A 86 8.65 11.15 5.79
CA ALA A 86 8.29 11.47 4.41
C ALA A 86 9.30 12.43 3.77
N SER A 87 9.66 13.51 4.48
CA SER A 87 10.66 14.48 4.01
C SER A 87 12.03 13.84 3.76
N ALA A 88 12.47 12.97 4.67
CA ALA A 88 13.72 12.23 4.51
C ALA A 88 13.67 11.26 3.31
N TYR A 89 12.56 10.54 3.14
CA TYR A 89 12.37 9.61 2.02
C TYR A 89 12.34 10.33 0.66
N LEU A 90 11.67 11.48 0.59
CA LEU A 90 11.54 12.28 -0.62
C LEU A 90 12.75 13.18 -0.92
N GLY A 91 13.79 13.16 -0.08
CA GLY A 91 14.95 14.03 -0.24
C GLY A 91 14.61 15.53 -0.20
N GLY A 92 13.60 15.92 0.59
CA GLY A 92 13.07 17.28 0.68
C GLY A 92 12.03 17.65 -0.40
N GLY A 93 11.66 16.71 -1.28
CA GLY A 93 10.57 16.87 -2.24
C GLY A 93 9.17 16.67 -1.64
N SER A 94 8.14 16.85 -2.46
CA SER A 94 6.73 16.65 -2.09
C SER A 94 5.90 16.26 -3.31
N GLY A 95 4.78 15.55 -3.11
CA GLY A 95 3.79 15.28 -4.16
C GLY A 95 4.22 14.24 -5.20
N ASP A 96 5.17 13.37 -4.86
CA ASP A 96 5.59 12.28 -5.75
C ASP A 96 4.54 11.16 -5.73
N ALA A 97 3.83 10.99 -6.85
CA ALA A 97 2.79 9.99 -7.02
C ALA A 97 3.32 8.54 -7.10
N ASP A 98 4.62 8.34 -7.33
CA ASP A 98 5.24 7.02 -7.21
C ASP A 98 5.54 6.66 -5.75
N ALA A 99 5.73 7.66 -4.89
CA ALA A 99 5.93 7.49 -3.46
C ALA A 99 4.62 7.54 -2.66
N SER A 100 3.61 8.23 -3.21
CA SER A 100 2.26 8.40 -2.65
C SER A 100 1.21 7.94 -3.65
N PRO A 101 0.95 6.63 -3.76
CA PRO A 101 0.03 6.09 -4.77
C PRO A 101 -1.37 6.70 -4.76
N LEU A 102 -1.85 7.23 -3.63
CA LEU A 102 -3.14 7.92 -3.56
C LEU A 102 -3.19 9.22 -4.37
N LEU A 103 -2.04 9.77 -4.78
CA LEU A 103 -1.98 10.93 -5.68
C LEU A 103 -2.13 10.53 -7.15
N GLN A 104 -2.17 9.23 -7.46
CA GLN A 104 -2.38 8.76 -8.83
C GLN A 104 -3.82 9.03 -9.27
N PRO A 105 -4.05 9.27 -10.57
CA PRO A 105 -5.40 9.38 -11.11
C PRO A 105 -6.24 8.14 -10.77
N PRO A 106 -7.54 8.27 -10.41
CA PRO A 106 -8.37 7.13 -10.02
C PRO A 106 -8.33 5.97 -11.01
N GLU A 107 -8.34 6.25 -12.33
CA GLU A 107 -8.27 5.25 -13.41
C GLU A 107 -7.01 4.35 -13.34
N SER A 108 -5.95 4.83 -12.70
CA SER A 108 -4.75 4.04 -12.42
C SER A 108 -5.04 2.86 -11.49
N PHE A 109 -6.16 2.83 -10.78
CA PHE A 109 -6.54 1.69 -9.92
C PHE A 109 -7.41 0.64 -10.61
N ALA A 110 -7.79 0.82 -11.88
CA ALA A 110 -8.55 -0.18 -12.63
C ALA A 110 -7.74 -1.46 -12.91
N GLY A 111 -8.31 -2.64 -12.75
CA GLY A 111 -7.63 -3.90 -13.08
C GLY A 111 -6.45 -4.26 -12.16
N LEU A 112 -6.44 -3.73 -10.93
CA LEU A 112 -5.55 -4.21 -9.88
C LEU A 112 -5.98 -5.63 -9.44
N PRO A 113 -5.05 -6.44 -8.90
CA PRO A 113 -5.42 -7.75 -8.39
C PRO A 113 -6.30 -7.62 -7.14
N PRO A 114 -7.05 -8.69 -6.78
CA PRO A 114 -7.80 -8.73 -5.53
C PRO A 114 -6.94 -8.31 -4.35
N THR A 115 -7.40 -7.33 -3.58
CA THR A 115 -6.64 -6.70 -2.51
C THR A 115 -7.39 -6.75 -1.19
N LEU A 116 -6.77 -7.33 -0.17
CA LEU A 116 -7.26 -7.33 1.21
C LEU A 116 -6.45 -6.33 2.03
N ILE A 117 -7.14 -5.45 2.75
CA ILE A 117 -6.52 -4.44 3.61
C ILE A 117 -6.98 -4.67 5.04
N HIS A 118 -6.04 -4.76 5.97
CA HIS A 118 -6.30 -4.72 7.41
C HIS A 118 -5.85 -3.38 7.97
N VAL A 119 -6.62 -2.78 8.87
CA VAL A 119 -6.26 -1.53 9.54
C VAL A 119 -7.03 -1.41 10.85
N GLY A 120 -6.44 -0.79 11.87
CA GLY A 120 -7.08 -0.44 13.12
C GLY A 120 -8.01 0.76 12.99
N ASP A 121 -9.14 0.74 13.71
CA ASP A 121 -10.13 1.82 13.67
C ASP A 121 -9.67 3.13 14.33
N THR A 122 -8.57 3.09 15.11
CA THR A 122 -7.94 4.26 15.73
C THR A 122 -6.57 4.59 15.14
N GLU A 123 -6.22 4.07 13.96
CA GLU A 123 -4.95 4.40 13.30
C GLU A 123 -5.02 5.72 12.55
N VAL A 124 -3.89 6.43 12.47
CA VAL A 124 -3.76 7.61 11.59
C VAL A 124 -3.76 7.26 10.10
N LEU A 125 -3.52 5.99 9.76
CA LEU A 125 -3.50 5.47 8.37
C LEU A 125 -4.86 4.93 7.91
N LEU A 126 -5.89 5.05 8.74
CA LEU A 126 -7.23 4.55 8.42
C LEU A 126 -7.79 5.17 7.13
N ASP A 127 -7.62 6.49 6.95
CA ASP A 127 -8.13 7.15 5.75
C ASP A 127 -7.34 6.79 4.50
N ASP A 128 -6.04 6.50 4.61
CA ASP A 128 -5.25 6.01 3.47
C ASP A 128 -5.84 4.67 2.97
N ALA A 129 -6.10 3.74 3.90
CA ALA A 129 -6.70 2.44 3.60
C ALA A 129 -8.10 2.59 2.97
N ARG A 130 -8.97 3.42 3.56
CA ARG A 130 -10.33 3.66 3.07
C ARG A 130 -10.33 4.33 1.69
N SER A 131 -9.55 5.39 1.52
CA SER A 131 -9.51 6.18 0.29
C SER A 131 -9.01 5.34 -0.88
N PHE A 132 -7.99 4.50 -0.65
CA PHE A 132 -7.50 3.59 -1.69
C PHE A 132 -8.57 2.57 -2.07
N ALA A 133 -9.20 1.93 -1.08
CA ALA A 133 -10.23 0.93 -1.33
C ALA A 133 -11.43 1.51 -2.08
N GLU A 134 -11.92 2.69 -1.68
CA GLU A 134 -13.00 3.39 -2.37
C GLU A 134 -12.62 3.70 -3.82
N SER A 135 -11.47 4.33 -4.03
CA SER A 135 -11.02 4.72 -5.37
C SER A 135 -10.81 3.52 -6.30
N ALA A 136 -10.19 2.45 -5.79
CA ALA A 136 -9.97 1.22 -6.54
C ALA A 136 -11.28 0.46 -6.84
N ALA A 137 -12.19 0.38 -5.87
CA ALA A 137 -13.50 -0.26 -6.05
C ALA A 137 -14.35 0.49 -7.08
N LEU A 138 -14.31 1.83 -7.09
CA LEU A 138 -14.99 2.64 -8.11
C LEU A 138 -14.45 2.39 -9.53
N GLN A 139 -13.21 1.93 -9.67
CA GLN A 139 -12.64 1.48 -10.94
C GLN A 139 -12.87 -0.01 -11.26
N GLY A 140 -13.64 -0.72 -10.43
CA GLY A 140 -13.96 -2.13 -10.63
C GLY A 140 -12.91 -3.12 -10.17
N SER A 141 -11.91 -2.70 -9.38
CA SER A 141 -10.98 -3.62 -8.72
C SER A 141 -11.61 -4.21 -7.45
N ASP A 142 -11.35 -5.50 -7.20
CA ASP A 142 -11.83 -6.19 -6.00
C ASP A 142 -10.96 -5.81 -4.79
N VAL A 143 -11.47 -4.93 -3.93
CA VAL A 143 -10.77 -4.49 -2.72
C VAL A 143 -11.68 -4.63 -1.50
N THR A 144 -11.17 -5.28 -0.46
CA THR A 144 -11.86 -5.45 0.82
C THR A 144 -11.05 -4.84 1.95
N VAL A 145 -11.67 -4.00 2.77
CA VAL A 145 -11.08 -3.46 4.01
C VAL A 145 -11.66 -4.20 5.21
N LYS A 146 -10.79 -4.57 6.15
CA LYS A 146 -11.12 -5.14 7.45
C LYS A 146 -10.58 -4.21 8.53
N GLU A 147 -11.51 -3.48 9.14
CA GLU A 147 -11.21 -2.59 10.25
C GLU A 147 -11.29 -3.37 11.57
N TRP A 148 -10.29 -3.19 12.43
CA TRP A 148 -10.17 -3.87 13.70
C TRP A 148 -10.27 -2.90 14.86
N SER A 149 -11.16 -3.17 15.81
CA SER A 149 -11.38 -2.27 16.94
C SER A 149 -10.35 -2.46 18.04
N GLY A 150 -9.76 -1.34 18.49
CA GLY A 150 -8.83 -1.32 19.63
C GLY A 150 -7.45 -1.95 19.35
N VAL A 151 -7.08 -2.07 18.07
CA VAL A 151 -5.77 -2.57 17.64
C VAL A 151 -4.90 -1.38 17.22
N LEU A 152 -3.65 -1.36 17.70
CA LEU A 152 -2.65 -0.35 17.34
C LEU A 152 -2.00 -0.69 15.99
N HIS A 153 -1.31 0.30 15.40
CA HIS A 153 -0.48 0.08 14.22
C HIS A 153 0.51 -1.08 14.42
N ALA A 154 0.73 -1.86 13.36
CA ALA A 154 1.65 -3.00 13.32
C ALA A 154 3.12 -2.57 13.38
#